data_AF-E6KZ58-F1
#
_entry.id   AF-E6KZ58-F1
#
_cell.length_a   1.000
_cell.length_b   1.000
_cell.length_c   1.000
_cell.angle_alpha   90.00
_cell.angle_beta   90.00
_cell.angle_gamma   90.00
#
_symmetry.space_group_name_H-M   'P 1'
#
loop_
_entity.id
_entity.type
_entity.pdbx_description
1 polymer ?
#
loop_
_entity_poly.entity_id
_entity_poly.type
_entity_poly.pdbx_seq_one_letter_code
_entity_poly.pdbx_strand_id
1 'polypeptide(L)'
;MALVSLVASALFIYNDFNQLRKTIELAAVFSSNFYLGFKQGYFDLNATENPVLHIWSLAVEEQYYLIFPLFLFFVYKKAGNLKSIFRFTLILFILLLLTSFIPNTFYKDVLHQPNTYYLSNLRFPELLIGSLLAIYNINPPANHTFNKNLIGNFSFLLLLACLYFYHNKLVFIPRVSLVLPCLLAALVIYTTTQDSIVKKLLSTKPMVFIGKISYSLYLYHWIFISFAYYITGTKQIDNQIVLLVTALTVLFSILSYYLIEQPIRKSKLGFKQAFLYLYVIPSVLVIGYNTYERKQIKNEKEQIEQEVPLAETNTHLPAKILTIGDSHAGHLAYFLNYVGAQEGWKADILNTGPDCQVLVDKNGEVTPECQSQWNEIAKYDAVFISEFYDLRMEGQPVPRFEAESYLVPDFEIRFRKMVEKLATEKPVYVFANNSSINRSPIRGHLLAKYGLDKYLEPIRRMGDIDASNQIIHDLIKDIPNAHWVDAQQYLPKDSVIAEGKYLYGDQDHLTNFGAYYLGKEFTKHQRLLSPEQVEKLYK
;
A
#
# COMPACT_ATOMS: atom_id res chain seq x y z
N MET A 1 17.20 -7.82 3.50
CA MET A 1 17.17 -6.43 2.99
C MET A 1 17.98 -6.24 1.72
N ALA A 2 19.30 -6.48 1.73
CA ALA A 2 20.15 -6.32 0.53
C ALA A 2 19.69 -7.20 -0.66
N LEU A 3 19.46 -8.51 -0.43
CA LEU A 3 18.92 -9.42 -1.45
C LEU A 3 17.61 -8.91 -2.06
N VAL A 4 16.67 -8.49 -1.21
CA VAL A 4 15.38 -7.95 -1.66
C VAL A 4 15.58 -6.68 -2.47
N SER A 5 16.48 -5.79 -2.04
CA SER A 5 16.77 -4.53 -2.75
C SER A 5 17.29 -4.81 -4.16
N LEU A 6 18.21 -5.76 -4.31
CA LEU A 6 18.77 -6.18 -5.59
C LEU A 6 17.72 -6.81 -6.52
N VAL A 7 16.91 -7.72 -6.01
CA VAL A 7 15.87 -8.39 -6.82
C VAL A 7 14.76 -7.39 -7.18
N ALA A 8 14.33 -6.56 -6.23
CA ALA A 8 13.27 -5.59 -6.48
C ALA A 8 13.70 -4.47 -7.42
N SER A 9 14.95 -4.01 -7.38
CA SER A 9 15.43 -2.99 -8.34
C SER A 9 15.38 -3.48 -9.79
N ALA A 10 15.44 -4.81 -10.00
CA ALA A 10 15.33 -5.42 -11.31
C ALA A 10 13.87 -5.64 -11.76
N LEU A 11 12.96 -5.94 -10.84
CA LEU A 11 11.61 -6.42 -11.16
C LEU A 11 10.51 -5.38 -10.95
N PHE A 12 10.66 -4.48 -9.97
CA PHE A 12 9.57 -3.62 -9.52
C PHE A 12 9.46 -2.36 -10.37
N ILE A 13 8.23 -1.93 -10.66
CA ILE A 13 8.00 -0.59 -11.20
C ILE A 13 8.42 0.47 -10.17
N TYR A 14 8.71 1.69 -10.64
CA TYR A 14 9.24 2.77 -9.80
C TYR A 14 8.43 3.02 -8.52
N ASN A 15 7.10 3.07 -8.61
CA ASN A 15 6.25 3.36 -7.46
C ASN A 15 6.38 2.27 -6.37
N ASP A 16 6.37 1.01 -6.77
CA ASP A 16 6.50 -0.15 -5.88
C ASP A 16 7.88 -0.19 -5.23
N PHE A 17 8.94 -0.03 -6.04
CA PHE A 17 10.32 0.03 -5.53
C PHE A 17 10.52 1.19 -4.55
N ASN A 18 9.98 2.37 -4.87
CA ASN A 18 10.13 3.56 -4.03
C ASN A 18 9.41 3.42 -2.68
N GLN A 19 8.39 2.58 -2.58
CA GLN A 19 7.75 2.26 -1.29
C GLN A 19 8.49 1.17 -0.54
N LEU A 20 8.87 0.11 -1.25
CA LEU A 20 9.65 -0.99 -0.71
C LEU A 20 10.94 -0.48 -0.05
N ARG A 21 11.69 0.37 -0.76
CA ARG A 21 12.94 0.95 -0.23
C ARG A 21 12.71 1.73 1.06
N LYS A 22 11.59 2.47 1.19
CA LYS A 22 11.28 3.25 2.41
C LYS A 22 11.08 2.30 3.59
N THR A 23 10.38 1.18 3.38
CA THR A 23 10.26 0.13 4.41
C THR A 23 11.63 -0.44 4.79
N ILE A 24 12.52 -0.69 3.82
CA ILE A 24 13.88 -1.19 4.08
C ILE A 24 14.73 -0.16 4.85
N GLU A 25 14.75 1.09 4.40
CA GLU A 25 15.49 2.20 5.00
C GLU A 25 15.06 2.43 6.45
N LEU A 26 13.76 2.41 6.72
CA LEU A 26 13.22 2.57 8.07
C LEU A 26 13.38 1.32 8.93
N ALA A 27 13.42 0.13 8.33
CA ALA A 27 13.73 -1.09 9.08
C ALA A 27 15.17 -1.12 9.57
N ALA A 28 16.11 -0.50 8.84
CA ALA A 28 17.49 -0.37 9.30
C ALA A 28 17.56 0.35 10.66
N VAL A 29 16.66 1.31 10.93
CA VAL A 29 16.56 2.03 12.21
C VAL A 29 15.39 1.56 13.10
N PHE A 30 14.91 0.32 12.89
CA PHE A 30 13.83 -0.29 13.66
C PHE A 30 12.57 0.59 13.78
N SER A 31 12.20 1.27 12.70
CA SER A 31 11.06 2.21 12.65
C SER A 31 10.10 1.94 11.49
N SER A 32 10.24 0.80 10.80
CA SER A 32 9.38 0.44 9.66
C SER A 32 7.91 0.29 10.03
N ASN A 33 7.62 -0.17 11.25
CA ASN A 33 6.26 -0.32 11.75
C ASN A 33 5.53 1.03 11.92
N PHE A 34 6.24 2.11 12.26
CA PHE A 34 5.64 3.45 12.31
C PHE A 34 5.22 3.91 10.92
N TYR A 35 6.10 3.78 9.92
CA TYR A 35 5.75 4.13 8.55
C TYR A 35 4.55 3.34 8.04
N LEU A 36 4.52 2.03 8.28
CA LEU A 36 3.37 1.19 7.92
C LEU A 36 2.11 1.52 8.74
N GLY A 37 2.26 2.02 9.97
CA GLY A 37 1.16 2.47 10.82
C GLY A 37 0.53 3.80 10.37
N PHE A 38 1.36 4.73 9.86
CA PHE A 38 0.92 6.02 9.32
C PHE A 38 0.47 5.93 7.85
N LYS A 39 0.90 4.89 7.14
CA LYS A 39 0.59 4.71 5.72
C LYS A 39 -0.60 3.82 5.48
N GLN A 40 -1.54 4.35 4.71
CA GLN A 40 -2.65 3.59 4.16
C GLN A 40 -3.21 4.36 2.94
N GLY A 41 -2.59 4.18 1.79
CA GLY A 41 -2.91 4.89 0.55
C GLY A 41 -3.28 3.96 -0.59
N TYR A 42 -4.09 4.47 -1.51
CA TYR A 42 -4.53 3.74 -2.72
C TYR A 42 -3.36 3.30 -3.61
N PHE A 43 -2.35 4.16 -3.76
CA PHE A 43 -1.16 3.87 -4.53
C PHE A 43 -0.12 3.06 -3.76
N ASP A 44 -0.43 2.58 -2.55
CA ASP A 44 0.55 1.84 -1.77
C ASP A 44 0.77 0.42 -2.31
N LEU A 45 2.01 -0.05 -2.22
CA LEU A 45 2.37 -1.41 -2.60
C LEU A 45 1.52 -2.39 -1.79
N ASN A 46 0.85 -3.31 -2.48
CA ASN A 46 -0.02 -4.29 -1.84
C ASN A 46 0.76 -5.03 -0.74
N ALA A 47 0.16 -5.16 0.46
CA ALA A 47 0.77 -5.84 1.59
C ALA A 47 1.31 -7.23 1.21
N THR A 48 0.56 -7.97 0.39
CA THR A 48 0.96 -9.31 -0.08
C THR A 48 2.15 -9.28 -1.04
N GLU A 49 2.35 -8.17 -1.75
CA GLU A 49 3.43 -7.97 -2.72
C GLU A 49 4.66 -7.24 -2.14
N ASN A 50 4.64 -6.88 -0.85
CA ASN A 50 5.76 -6.26 -0.16
C ASN A 50 6.66 -7.33 0.50
N PRO A 51 7.79 -7.74 -0.13
CA PRO A 51 8.64 -8.82 0.37
C PRO A 51 9.34 -8.54 1.70
N VAL A 52 9.35 -7.29 2.17
CA VAL A 52 9.88 -6.95 3.49
C VAL A 52 8.80 -6.59 4.49
N LEU A 53 7.51 -6.77 4.18
CA LEU A 53 6.44 -6.33 5.07
C LEU A 53 6.65 -6.83 6.50
N HIS A 54 6.79 -8.15 6.66
CA HIS A 54 6.94 -8.83 7.95
C HIS A 54 8.00 -8.22 8.90
N ILE A 55 9.06 -7.57 8.39
CA ILE A 55 10.12 -7.00 9.25
C ILE A 55 9.63 -5.84 10.14
N TRP A 56 8.40 -5.37 9.94
CA TRP A 56 7.74 -4.48 10.90
C TRP A 56 7.71 -5.09 12.31
N SER A 57 7.51 -6.40 12.46
CA SER A 57 7.43 -7.02 13.78
C SER A 57 8.81 -7.06 14.44
N LEU A 58 9.87 -7.22 13.64
CA LEU A 58 11.24 -7.12 14.14
C LEU A 58 11.54 -5.71 14.66
N ALA A 59 11.06 -4.66 14.00
CA ALA A 59 11.17 -3.30 14.51
C ALA A 59 10.49 -3.14 15.89
N VAL A 60 9.28 -3.71 16.06
CA VAL A 60 8.57 -3.72 17.35
C VAL A 60 9.35 -4.51 18.42
N GLU A 61 9.92 -5.66 18.06
CA GLU A 61 10.74 -6.47 18.98
C GLU A 61 11.99 -5.71 19.46
N GLU A 62 12.72 -5.06 18.55
CA GLU A 62 13.93 -4.30 18.91
C GLU A 62 13.59 -3.06 19.74
N GLN A 63 12.47 -2.38 19.46
CA GLN A 63 11.96 -1.32 20.32
C GLN A 63 11.67 -1.84 21.74
N TYR A 64 11.05 -3.02 21.85
CA TYR A 64 10.78 -3.65 23.13
C TYR A 64 12.09 -4.02 23.86
N TYR A 65 13.07 -4.60 23.16
CA TYR A 65 14.37 -4.96 23.73
C TYR A 65 15.22 -3.76 24.12
N LEU A 66 14.96 -2.57 23.58
CA LEU A 66 15.56 -1.33 24.04
C LEU A 66 14.84 -0.76 25.26
N ILE A 67 13.50 -0.65 25.19
CA ILE A 67 12.69 0.07 26.19
C ILE A 67 12.51 -0.76 27.46
N PHE A 68 12.18 -2.05 27.33
CA PHE A 68 11.79 -2.87 28.48
C PHE A 68 12.94 -3.12 29.46
N PRO A 69 14.19 -3.40 29.04
CA PRO A 69 15.31 -3.50 29.98
C PRO A 69 15.58 -2.21 30.74
N LEU A 70 15.45 -1.04 30.11
CA LEU A 70 15.56 0.25 30.79
C LEU A 70 14.46 0.41 31.83
N PHE A 71 13.23 0.05 31.49
CA PHE A 71 12.11 0.01 32.43
C PHE A 71 12.42 -0.89 33.64
N LEU A 72 12.90 -2.12 33.40
CA LEU A 72 13.30 -3.04 34.48
C LEU A 72 14.39 -2.44 35.37
N PHE A 73 15.41 -1.83 34.78
CA PHE A 73 16.50 -1.17 35.51
C PHE A 73 15.99 -0.06 36.43
N PHE A 74 15.14 0.84 35.94
CA PHE A 74 14.60 1.94 36.74
C PHE A 74 13.66 1.45 37.86
N VAL A 75 12.80 0.48 37.58
CA VAL A 75 11.92 -0.13 38.59
C VAL A 75 12.74 -0.81 39.68
N TYR A 76 13.76 -1.58 39.29
CA TYR A 76 14.64 -2.24 40.24
C TYR A 76 15.44 -1.24 41.08
N LYS A 77 16.03 -0.22 40.44
CA LYS A 77 16.80 0.83 41.12
C LYS A 77 15.96 1.56 42.18
N LYS A 78 14.66 1.76 41.93
CA LYS A 78 13.77 2.49 42.85
C LYS A 78 13.17 1.60 43.94
N ALA A 79 12.81 0.36 43.64
CA ALA A 79 12.05 -0.50 44.56
C ALA A 79 12.88 -1.66 45.15
N GLY A 80 14.02 -1.99 44.57
CA GLY A 80 14.99 -2.97 45.08
C GLY A 80 14.54 -4.44 45.13
N ASN A 81 13.33 -4.77 44.65
CA ASN A 81 12.79 -6.12 44.80
C ASN A 81 12.00 -6.63 43.57
N LEU A 82 12.05 -7.95 43.37
CA LEU A 82 11.41 -8.65 42.25
C LEU A 82 9.87 -8.55 42.28
N LYS A 83 9.25 -8.48 43.46
CA LYS A 83 7.79 -8.31 43.60
C LYS A 83 7.33 -6.99 42.98
N SER A 84 8.10 -5.92 43.14
CA SER A 84 7.84 -4.63 42.50
C SER A 84 8.03 -4.71 40.99
N ILE A 85 9.09 -5.35 40.49
CA ILE A 85 9.26 -5.59 39.04
C ILE A 85 8.04 -6.29 38.45
N PHE A 86 7.58 -7.38 39.07
CA PHE A 86 6.39 -8.10 38.61
C PHE A 86 5.15 -7.21 38.61
N ARG A 87 4.88 -6.50 39.71
CA ARG A 87 3.72 -5.59 39.84
C ARG A 87 3.74 -4.49 38.78
N PHE A 88 4.87 -3.80 38.58
CA PHE A 88 4.96 -2.75 37.59
C PHE A 88 4.89 -3.28 36.15
N THR A 89 5.47 -4.46 35.89
CA THR A 89 5.33 -5.13 34.58
C THR A 89 3.87 -5.50 34.30
N LEU A 90 3.14 -5.99 35.32
CA LEU A 90 1.72 -6.31 35.22
C LEU A 90 0.87 -5.05 34.99
N ILE A 91 1.16 -3.96 35.70
CA ILE A 91 0.52 -2.65 35.47
C ILE A 91 0.76 -2.20 34.03
N LEU A 92 2.00 -2.26 33.54
CA LEU A 92 2.34 -1.91 32.17
C LEU A 92 1.58 -2.78 31.14
N PHE A 93 1.51 -4.09 31.37
CA PHE A 93 0.72 -5.01 30.54
C PHE A 93 -0.75 -4.60 30.49
N ILE A 94 -1.38 -4.34 31.65
CA ILE A 94 -2.79 -3.92 31.71
C ILE A 94 -2.99 -2.59 31.01
N LEU A 95 -2.14 -1.59 31.24
CA LEU A 95 -2.25 -0.27 30.62
C LEU A 95 -2.17 -0.36 29.09
N LEU A 96 -1.21 -1.11 28.55
CA LEU A 96 -1.07 -1.30 27.10
C LEU A 96 -2.22 -2.13 26.53
N LEU A 97 -2.68 -3.15 27.23
CA LEU A 97 -3.85 -3.93 26.84
C LEU A 97 -5.12 -3.06 26.78
N LEU A 98 -5.29 -2.12 27.70
CA LEU A 98 -6.41 -1.18 27.70
C LEU A 98 -6.44 -0.30 26.44
N THR A 99 -5.28 0.01 25.84
CA THR A 99 -5.24 0.76 24.56
C THR A 99 -5.86 -0.01 23.40
N SER A 100 -5.97 -1.34 23.48
CA SER A 100 -6.65 -2.18 22.47
C SER A 100 -8.17 -2.02 22.45
N PHE A 101 -8.76 -1.40 23.48
CA PHE A 101 -10.19 -1.09 23.53
C PHE A 101 -10.53 0.28 22.94
N ILE A 102 -9.53 1.09 22.59
CA ILE A 102 -9.75 2.35 21.89
C ILE A 102 -10.26 2.05 20.47
N PRO A 103 -11.35 2.69 19.99
CA PRO A 103 -11.88 2.47 18.65
C PRO A 103 -10.86 2.77 17.55
N ASN A 104 -10.88 2.00 16.45
CA ASN A 104 -9.98 2.25 15.32
C ASN A 104 -10.17 3.65 14.70
N THR A 105 -11.39 4.21 14.75
CA THR A 105 -11.68 5.57 14.29
C THR A 105 -10.88 6.61 15.07
N PHE A 106 -10.70 6.44 16.38
CA PHE A 106 -9.86 7.33 17.16
C PHE A 106 -8.39 7.28 16.70
N TYR A 107 -7.84 6.09 16.46
CA TYR A 107 -6.49 5.94 15.93
C TYR A 107 -6.35 6.58 14.54
N LYS A 108 -7.33 6.37 13.66
CA LYS A 108 -7.35 6.91 12.29
C LYS A 108 -7.49 8.43 12.27
N ASP A 109 -8.53 8.95 12.92
CA ASP A 109 -8.98 10.33 12.74
C ASP A 109 -8.27 11.32 13.69
N VAL A 110 -7.89 10.87 14.90
CA VAL A 110 -7.27 11.73 15.92
C VAL A 110 -5.76 11.54 15.99
N LEU A 111 -5.29 10.28 15.94
CA LEU A 111 -3.85 9.98 16.01
C LEU A 111 -3.17 9.88 14.64
N HIS A 112 -3.94 9.99 13.55
CA HIS A 112 -3.46 9.86 12.17
C HIS A 112 -2.71 8.53 11.91
N GLN A 113 -3.09 7.46 12.61
CA GLN A 113 -2.51 6.12 12.53
C GLN A 113 -3.58 5.14 12.03
N PRO A 114 -3.89 5.18 10.73
CA PRO A 114 -5.02 4.44 10.17
C PRO A 114 -4.79 2.91 10.25
N ASN A 115 -3.52 2.46 10.31
CA ASN A 115 -3.18 1.04 10.36
C ASN A 115 -2.72 0.59 11.76
N THR A 116 -3.70 0.33 12.62
CA THR A 116 -3.46 -0.08 14.03
C THR A 116 -2.69 -1.40 14.16
N TYR A 117 -2.64 -2.22 13.11
CA TYR A 117 -1.96 -3.51 13.12
C TYR A 117 -0.45 -3.39 13.39
N TYR A 118 0.19 -2.28 13.03
CA TYR A 118 1.64 -2.09 13.17
C TYR A 118 2.07 -1.35 14.45
N LEU A 119 1.12 -0.94 15.30
CA LEU A 119 1.40 -0.07 16.44
C LEU A 119 2.01 -0.82 17.63
N SER A 120 3.17 -0.36 18.10
CA SER A 120 3.92 -1.03 19.17
C SER A 120 3.13 -1.15 20.48
N ASN A 121 2.33 -0.16 20.85
CA ASN A 121 1.51 -0.21 22.08
C ASN A 121 0.45 -1.31 22.06
N LEU A 122 -0.02 -1.70 20.87
CA LEU A 122 -0.97 -2.81 20.70
C LEU A 122 -0.28 -4.18 20.63
N ARG A 123 1.05 -4.20 20.46
CA ARG A 123 1.86 -5.42 20.30
C ARG A 123 2.70 -5.80 21.51
N PHE A 124 3.17 -4.81 22.25
CA PHE A 124 3.92 -5.03 23.49
C PHE A 124 3.21 -5.94 24.51
N PRO A 125 1.86 -5.98 24.64
CA PRO A 125 1.19 -6.96 25.49
C PRO A 125 1.57 -8.41 25.18
N GLU A 126 1.78 -8.76 23.91
CA GLU A 126 2.14 -10.12 23.47
C GLU A 126 3.53 -10.53 24.00
N LEU A 127 4.50 -9.61 23.94
CA LEU A 127 5.86 -9.80 24.47
C LEU A 127 5.90 -9.77 26.01
N LEU A 128 5.08 -8.90 26.63
CA LEU A 128 5.01 -8.77 28.08
C LEU A 128 4.52 -10.03 28.78
N ILE A 129 3.69 -10.86 28.13
CA ILE A 129 3.28 -12.16 28.67
C ILE A 129 4.50 -13.06 28.92
N GLY A 130 5.44 -13.11 27.97
CA GLY A 130 6.69 -13.85 28.12
C GLY A 130 7.56 -13.28 29.24
N SER A 131 7.67 -11.95 29.32
CA SER A 131 8.41 -11.27 30.39
C SER A 131 7.82 -11.52 31.78
N LEU A 132 6.50 -11.48 31.92
CA LEU A 132 5.79 -11.79 33.16
C LEU A 132 6.04 -13.24 33.60
N LEU A 133 5.97 -14.19 32.66
CA LEU A 133 6.30 -15.59 32.93
C LEU A 133 7.76 -15.75 33.39
N ALA A 134 8.70 -15.08 32.72
CA ALA A 134 10.11 -15.13 33.09
C ALA A 134 10.35 -14.61 34.52
N ILE A 135 9.76 -13.46 34.86
CA ILE A 135 9.86 -12.87 36.22
C ILE A 135 9.21 -13.79 37.27
N TYR A 136 8.04 -14.34 36.96
CA TYR A 136 7.32 -15.26 37.84
C TYR A 136 8.16 -16.50 38.17
N ASN A 137 8.87 -17.05 37.17
CA ASN A 137 9.69 -18.25 37.33
C ASN A 137 10.98 -18.04 38.15
N ILE A 138 11.40 -16.80 38.43
CA ILE A 138 12.58 -16.54 39.27
C ILE A 138 12.32 -16.92 40.73
N ASN A 139 11.13 -16.59 41.25
CA ASN A 139 10.71 -16.90 42.62
C ASN A 139 9.24 -17.37 42.61
N PRO A 140 8.98 -18.60 42.11
CA PRO A 140 7.62 -19.11 42.07
C PRO A 140 7.09 -19.25 43.51
N PRO A 141 5.84 -18.82 43.79
CA PRO A 141 5.22 -19.08 45.08
C PRO A 141 5.17 -20.59 45.37
N ALA A 142 5.20 -20.96 46.66
CA ALA A 142 5.22 -22.35 47.10
C ALA A 142 4.16 -23.20 46.37
N ASN A 143 4.57 -24.39 45.89
CA ASN A 143 3.85 -25.23 44.95
C ASN A 143 2.33 -25.33 45.24
N HIS A 144 1.53 -24.71 44.38
CA HIS A 144 0.13 -25.09 44.24
C HIS A 144 0.06 -26.48 43.59
N THR A 145 -0.83 -27.33 44.11
CA THR A 145 -1.10 -28.74 43.75
C THR A 145 -1.76 -28.93 42.37
N PHE A 146 -1.49 -28.06 41.40
CA PHE A 146 -2.09 -28.18 40.07
C PHE A 146 -1.38 -29.26 39.25
N ASN A 147 -2.16 -30.06 38.52
CA ASN A 147 -1.64 -31.03 37.55
C ASN A 147 -1.09 -30.29 36.32
N LYS A 148 0.20 -29.93 36.38
CA LYS A 148 0.93 -29.24 35.31
C LYS A 148 0.87 -29.98 33.97
N ASN A 149 0.78 -31.31 33.97
CA ASN A 149 0.63 -32.10 32.74
C ASN A 149 -0.72 -31.86 32.04
N LEU A 150 -1.82 -31.83 32.81
CA LEU A 150 -3.15 -31.55 32.26
C LEU A 150 -3.21 -30.13 31.68
N ILE A 151 -2.67 -29.15 32.40
CA ILE A 151 -2.59 -27.76 31.94
C ILE A 151 -1.78 -27.66 30.65
N GLY A 152 -0.61 -28.30 30.58
CA GLY A 152 0.25 -28.27 29.40
C GLY A 152 -0.39 -28.89 28.17
N ASN A 153 -1.01 -30.07 28.32
CA ASN A 153 -1.70 -30.75 27.22
C ASN A 153 -2.92 -29.95 26.74
N PHE A 154 -3.74 -29.43 27.68
CA PHE A 154 -4.92 -28.64 27.33
C PHE A 154 -4.54 -27.32 26.67
N SER A 155 -3.51 -26.63 27.19
CA SER A 155 -3.01 -25.38 26.60
C SER A 155 -2.45 -25.61 25.20
N PHE A 156 -1.73 -26.71 24.98
CA PHE A 156 -1.22 -27.08 23.67
C PHE A 156 -2.35 -27.41 22.68
N LEU A 157 -3.36 -28.18 23.10
CA LEU A 157 -4.53 -28.47 22.27
C LEU A 157 -5.30 -27.20 21.89
N LEU A 158 -5.52 -26.30 22.86
CA LEU A 158 -6.20 -25.03 22.61
C LEU A 158 -5.36 -24.10 21.72
N LEU A 159 -4.04 -24.12 21.84
CA LEU A 159 -3.13 -23.40 20.93
C LEU A 159 -3.24 -23.93 19.50
N LEU A 160 -3.33 -25.25 19.30
CA LEU A 160 -3.60 -25.84 17.99
C LEU A 160 -4.99 -25.45 17.47
N ALA A 161 -6.00 -25.40 18.34
CA ALA A 161 -7.33 -24.93 17.98
C ALA A 161 -7.30 -23.46 17.53
N CYS A 162 -6.52 -22.59 18.18
CA CYS A 162 -6.33 -21.21 17.72
C CYS A 162 -5.83 -21.14 16.27
N LEU A 163 -4.94 -22.04 15.83
CA LEU A 163 -4.44 -22.06 14.44
C LEU A 163 -5.55 -22.31 13.41
N TYR A 164 -6.60 -23.05 13.78
CA TYR A 164 -7.71 -23.38 12.87
C TYR A 164 -8.85 -22.36 12.96
N PHE A 165 -9.19 -21.91 14.17
CA PHE A 165 -10.35 -21.04 14.40
C PHE A 165 -10.05 -19.55 14.23
N TYR A 166 -8.79 -19.12 14.39
CA TYR A 166 -8.46 -17.71 14.19
C TYR A 166 -8.29 -17.40 12.70
N HIS A 167 -9.26 -16.71 12.12
CA HIS A 167 -9.19 -16.20 10.75
C HIS A 167 -9.34 -14.69 10.68
N ASN A 168 -8.89 -14.09 9.57
CA ASN A 168 -8.79 -12.64 9.35
C ASN A 168 -10.12 -11.85 9.46
N LYS A 169 -11.27 -12.52 9.58
CA LYS A 169 -12.58 -11.88 9.74
C LYS A 169 -13.03 -11.76 11.20
N LEU A 170 -12.24 -12.25 12.15
CA LEU A 170 -12.54 -12.07 13.57
C LEU A 170 -12.32 -10.61 13.96
N VAL A 171 -13.40 -9.95 14.39
CA VAL A 171 -13.50 -8.52 14.77
C VAL A 171 -12.46 -8.08 15.82
N PHE A 172 -11.81 -9.03 16.49
CA PHE A 172 -10.90 -8.78 17.60
C PHE A 172 -9.40 -8.83 17.23
N ILE A 173 -9.01 -9.05 15.98
CA ILE A 173 -7.59 -9.08 15.57
C ILE A 173 -7.23 -7.75 14.89
N PRO A 174 -6.20 -6.99 15.34
CA PRO A 174 -5.28 -7.23 16.46
C PRO A 174 -5.70 -6.45 17.71
N ARG A 175 -6.25 -7.16 18.69
CA ARG A 175 -6.66 -6.64 20.00
C ARG A 175 -6.47 -7.73 21.05
N VAL A 176 -7.32 -7.77 22.07
CA VAL A 176 -7.28 -8.74 23.18
C VAL A 176 -7.25 -10.20 22.72
N SER A 177 -7.77 -10.54 21.54
CA SER A 177 -7.77 -11.93 21.05
C SER A 177 -6.37 -12.51 20.90
N LEU A 178 -5.34 -11.70 20.61
CA LEU A 178 -3.96 -12.18 20.47
C LEU A 178 -3.28 -12.48 21.80
N VAL A 179 -3.83 -11.99 22.92
CA VAL A 179 -3.38 -12.37 24.26
C VAL A 179 -3.60 -13.86 24.52
N LEU A 180 -4.70 -14.44 24.02
CA LEU A 180 -5.03 -15.83 24.26
C LEU A 180 -3.94 -16.80 23.74
N PRO A 181 -3.55 -16.82 22.45
CA PRO A 181 -2.50 -17.71 21.98
C PRO A 181 -1.16 -17.46 22.69
N CYS A 182 -0.83 -16.21 23.03
CA CYS A 182 0.38 -15.88 23.80
C CYS A 182 0.35 -16.46 25.22
N LEU A 183 -0.79 -16.36 25.92
CA LEU A 183 -0.97 -16.98 27.25
C LEU A 183 -0.89 -18.50 27.18
N LEU A 184 -1.51 -19.11 26.16
CA LEU A 184 -1.44 -20.57 25.96
C LEU A 184 -0.01 -21.04 25.69
N ALA A 185 0.74 -20.31 24.86
CA ALA A 185 2.16 -20.58 24.63
C ALA A 185 2.97 -20.45 25.93
N ALA A 186 2.72 -19.40 26.73
CA ALA A 186 3.35 -19.22 28.04
C ALA A 186 3.04 -20.37 29.01
N LEU A 187 1.80 -20.87 29.03
CA LEU A 187 1.41 -22.03 29.84
C LEU A 187 2.08 -23.33 29.38
N VAL A 188 2.22 -23.54 28.07
CA VAL A 188 2.99 -24.67 27.53
C VAL A 188 4.45 -24.58 28.00
N ILE A 189 5.09 -23.41 27.89
CA ILE A 189 6.47 -23.20 28.36
C ILE A 189 6.58 -23.46 29.87
N TYR A 190 5.68 -22.90 30.67
CA TYR A 190 5.66 -23.08 32.13
C TYR A 190 5.59 -24.56 32.56
N THR A 191 4.85 -25.37 31.81
CA THR A 191 4.58 -26.78 32.13
C THR A 191 5.65 -27.75 31.61
N THR A 192 6.62 -27.30 30.81
CA THR A 192 7.73 -28.13 30.26
C THR A 192 8.68 -28.74 31.30
N THR A 193 8.59 -28.29 32.55
CA THR A 193 9.34 -28.86 33.68
C THR A 193 8.93 -30.30 34.00
N GLN A 194 7.75 -30.75 33.57
CA GLN A 194 7.26 -32.12 33.75
C GLN A 194 7.55 -33.01 32.53
N ASP A 195 7.54 -34.34 32.73
CA ASP A 195 7.61 -35.30 31.61
C ASP A 195 6.24 -35.46 30.94
N SER A 196 5.89 -34.55 30.03
CA SER A 196 4.62 -34.53 29.30
C SER A 196 4.74 -35.04 27.86
N ILE A 197 3.62 -35.47 27.26
CA ILE A 197 3.56 -35.86 25.84
C ILE A 197 3.97 -34.68 24.94
N VAL A 198 3.48 -33.47 25.27
CA VAL A 198 3.83 -32.23 24.54
C VAL A 198 5.34 -32.00 24.55
N LYS A 199 6.01 -32.17 25.70
CA LYS A 199 7.47 -32.06 25.79
C LYS A 199 8.16 -33.10 24.90
N LYS A 200 7.75 -34.36 24.95
CA LYS A 200 8.33 -35.45 24.13
C LYS A 200 8.22 -35.13 22.64
N LEU A 201 7.06 -34.65 22.19
CA LEU A 201 6.81 -34.26 20.80
C LEU A 201 7.68 -33.08 20.35
N LEU A 202 7.66 -31.98 21.11
CA LEU A 202 8.38 -30.74 20.77
C LEU A 202 9.91 -30.87 20.93
N SER A 203 10.39 -31.84 21.71
CA SER A 203 11.81 -32.09 21.93
C SER A 203 12.43 -33.09 20.94
N THR A 204 11.66 -33.59 19.95
CA THR A 204 12.20 -34.45 18.90
C THR A 204 13.25 -33.70 18.06
N LYS A 205 14.27 -34.43 17.56
CA LYS A 205 15.35 -33.82 16.75
C LYS A 205 14.83 -32.96 15.58
N PRO A 206 13.81 -33.37 14.80
CA PRO A 206 13.26 -32.54 13.73
C PRO A 206 12.60 -31.26 14.23
N MET A 207 11.80 -31.33 15.30
CA MET A 207 11.13 -30.14 15.87
C MET A 207 12.15 -29.15 16.44
N VAL A 208 13.16 -29.64 17.14
CA VAL A 208 14.27 -28.81 17.62
C VAL A 208 15.06 -28.21 16.46
N PHE A 209 15.25 -28.94 15.35
CA PHE A 209 15.91 -28.40 14.17
C PHE A 209 15.11 -27.27 13.53
N ILE A 210 13.79 -27.44 13.35
CA ILE A 210 12.89 -26.37 12.88
C ILE A 210 12.99 -25.16 13.82
N GLY A 211 12.96 -25.39 15.14
CA GLY A 211 13.13 -24.34 16.14
C GLY A 211 14.48 -23.62 16.08
N LYS A 212 15.56 -24.30 15.66
CA LYS A 212 16.88 -23.69 15.49
C LYS A 212 16.95 -22.76 14.27
N ILE A 213 16.26 -23.09 13.18
CA ILE A 213 16.24 -22.29 11.95
C ILE A 213 15.02 -21.35 11.87
N SER A 214 14.21 -21.27 12.93
CA SER A 214 12.91 -20.58 12.93
C SER A 214 13.00 -19.09 12.60
N TYR A 215 14.06 -18.43 13.08
CA TYR A 215 14.31 -17.02 12.75
C TYR A 215 14.53 -16.82 11.25
N SER A 216 15.42 -17.62 10.65
CA SER A 216 15.63 -17.64 9.20
C SER A 216 14.37 -18.01 8.43
N LEU A 217 13.61 -19.02 8.86
CA LEU A 217 12.32 -19.39 8.26
C LEU A 217 11.36 -18.20 8.24
N TYR A 218 11.24 -17.51 9.38
CA TYR A 218 10.44 -16.31 9.51
C TYR A 218 10.92 -15.18 8.57
N LEU A 219 12.22 -15.02 8.34
CA LEU A 219 12.70 -13.99 7.41
C LEU A 219 12.44 -14.33 5.93
N TYR A 220 12.70 -15.57 5.52
CA TYR A 220 12.68 -15.92 4.09
C TYR A 220 11.30 -16.28 3.56
N HIS A 221 10.39 -16.81 4.39
CA HIS A 221 9.08 -17.29 3.90
C HIS A 221 8.31 -16.17 3.18
N TRP A 222 8.21 -15.00 3.79
CA TRP A 222 7.44 -13.89 3.23
C TRP A 222 8.11 -13.26 2.02
N ILE A 223 9.45 -13.21 2.00
CA ILE A 223 10.22 -12.71 0.84
C ILE A 223 9.82 -13.47 -0.42
N PHE A 224 9.86 -14.81 -0.37
CA PHE A 224 9.56 -15.63 -1.54
C PHE A 224 8.06 -15.65 -1.88
N ILE A 225 7.17 -15.66 -0.88
CA ILE A 225 5.72 -15.56 -1.10
C ILE A 225 5.37 -14.25 -1.81
N SER A 226 5.88 -13.12 -1.32
CA SER A 226 5.58 -11.81 -1.90
C SER A 226 6.17 -11.63 -3.30
N PHE A 227 7.38 -12.12 -3.55
CA PHE A 227 7.92 -12.11 -4.92
C PHE A 227 7.11 -12.99 -5.85
N ALA A 228 6.62 -14.15 -5.40
CA ALA A 228 5.73 -14.98 -6.21
C ALA A 228 4.45 -14.23 -6.58
N TYR A 229 3.79 -13.58 -5.62
CA TYR A 229 2.62 -12.75 -5.89
C TYR A 229 2.94 -11.55 -6.81
N TYR A 230 4.10 -10.92 -6.65
CA TYR A 230 4.52 -9.86 -7.54
C TYR A 230 4.80 -10.35 -8.98
N ILE A 231 5.32 -11.56 -9.15
CA ILE A 231 5.60 -12.10 -10.48
C ILE A 231 4.31 -12.58 -11.16
N THR A 232 3.40 -13.21 -10.41
CA THR A 232 2.16 -13.76 -10.98
C THR A 232 1.04 -12.73 -11.12
N GLY A 233 1.05 -11.66 -10.33
CA GLY A 233 -0.05 -10.68 -10.30
C GLY A 233 -1.32 -11.21 -9.63
N THR A 234 -1.29 -12.40 -9.03
CA THR A 234 -2.45 -13.04 -8.40
C THR A 234 -2.08 -13.73 -7.10
N LYS A 235 -3.02 -13.73 -6.15
CA LYS A 235 -2.91 -14.47 -4.88
C LYS A 235 -3.14 -15.97 -5.05
N GLN A 236 -3.77 -16.38 -6.16
CA GLN A 236 -4.00 -17.79 -6.48
C GLN A 236 -2.79 -18.31 -7.26
N ILE A 237 -1.79 -18.79 -6.52
CA ILE A 237 -0.60 -19.42 -7.09
C ILE A 237 -0.81 -20.93 -7.19
N ASP A 238 -0.29 -21.53 -8.25
CA ASP A 238 -0.40 -22.96 -8.47
C ASP A 238 0.42 -23.78 -7.44
N ASN A 239 0.10 -25.06 -7.31
CA ASN A 239 0.78 -25.95 -6.36
C ASN A 239 2.28 -26.12 -6.66
N GLN A 240 2.72 -25.92 -7.91
CA GLN A 240 4.13 -26.04 -8.29
C GLN A 240 4.93 -24.84 -7.78
N ILE A 241 4.38 -23.63 -7.89
CA ILE A 241 4.90 -22.38 -7.34
C ILE A 241 4.90 -22.45 -5.82
N VAL A 242 3.84 -22.96 -5.18
CA VAL A 242 3.81 -23.16 -3.71
C VAL A 242 4.94 -24.08 -3.25
N LEU A 243 5.13 -25.20 -3.95
CA LEU A 243 6.21 -26.14 -3.66
C LEU A 243 7.59 -25.48 -3.86
N LEU A 244 7.77 -24.74 -4.95
CA LEU A 244 9.01 -24.00 -5.22
C LEU A 244 9.30 -22.97 -4.14
N VAL A 245 8.32 -22.14 -3.76
CA VAL A 245 8.44 -21.11 -2.71
C VAL A 245 8.79 -21.74 -1.36
N THR A 246 8.17 -22.87 -1.02
CA THR A 246 8.46 -23.59 0.22
C THR A 246 9.86 -24.19 0.20
N ALA A 247 10.27 -24.79 -0.92
CA ALA A 247 11.61 -25.32 -1.09
C ALA A 247 12.68 -24.22 -0.98
N LEU A 248 12.48 -23.08 -1.66
CA LEU A 248 13.37 -21.92 -1.57
C LEU A 248 13.44 -21.35 -0.15
N THR A 249 12.29 -21.25 0.53
CA THR A 249 12.21 -20.80 1.93
C THR A 249 13.07 -21.67 2.84
N VAL A 250 12.89 -22.99 2.78
CA VAL A 250 13.65 -23.93 3.61
C VAL A 250 15.13 -23.91 3.25
N LEU A 251 15.47 -23.94 1.95
CA LEU A 251 16.85 -23.92 1.48
C LEU A 251 17.59 -22.67 1.96
N PHE A 252 17.06 -21.47 1.69
CA PHE A 252 17.68 -20.23 2.12
C PHE A 252 17.73 -20.08 3.63
N SER A 253 16.76 -20.64 4.35
CA SER A 253 16.78 -20.64 5.82
C SER A 253 17.91 -21.49 6.38
N ILE A 254 18.14 -22.67 5.79
CA ILE A 254 19.25 -23.55 6.17
C ILE A 254 20.59 -22.88 5.82
N LEU A 255 20.73 -22.34 4.61
CA LEU A 255 21.94 -21.64 4.18
C LEU A 255 22.23 -20.44 5.08
N SER A 256 21.24 -19.59 5.36
CA SER A 256 21.38 -18.45 6.25
C SER A 256 21.78 -18.87 7.66
N TYR A 257 21.13 -19.89 8.22
CA TYR A 257 21.48 -20.41 9.54
C TYR A 257 22.95 -20.85 9.63
N TYR A 258 23.42 -21.67 8.69
CA TYR A 258 24.77 -22.23 8.75
C TYR A 258 25.87 -21.28 8.26
N LEU A 259 25.59 -20.43 7.27
CA LEU A 259 26.59 -19.59 6.62
C LEU A 259 26.63 -18.16 7.16
N ILE A 260 25.54 -17.67 7.78
CA ILE A 260 25.44 -16.29 8.26
C ILE A 260 25.26 -16.29 9.78
N GLU A 261 24.19 -16.90 10.28
CA GLU A 261 23.84 -16.80 11.71
C GLU A 261 24.85 -17.50 12.61
N GLN A 262 25.20 -18.76 12.32
CA GLN A 262 26.14 -19.53 13.15
C GLN A 262 27.55 -18.91 13.20
N PRO A 263 28.15 -18.47 12.08
CA PRO A 263 29.44 -17.79 12.11
C PRO A 263 29.39 -16.47 12.88
N ILE A 264 28.36 -15.65 12.68
CA ILE A 264 28.21 -14.38 13.42
C ILE A 264 28.03 -14.64 14.92
N ARG A 265 27.19 -15.61 15.30
CA ARG A 265 26.95 -15.97 16.71
C ARG A 265 28.20 -16.48 17.43
N LYS A 266 29.07 -17.19 16.71
CA LYS A 266 30.34 -17.72 17.24
C LYS A 266 31.50 -16.73 17.09
N SER A 267 31.26 -15.58 16.47
CA SER A 267 32.26 -14.56 16.26
C SER A 267 32.72 -13.95 17.58
N LYS A 268 33.99 -13.53 17.61
CA LYS A 268 34.60 -12.85 18.78
C LYS A 268 34.63 -11.32 18.63
N LEU A 269 33.85 -10.77 17.69
CA LEU A 269 33.77 -9.31 17.48
C LEU A 269 33.29 -8.62 18.75
N GLY A 270 33.99 -7.56 19.16
CA GLY A 270 33.51 -6.69 20.22
C GLY A 270 32.30 -5.86 19.76
N PHE A 271 31.54 -5.29 20.70
CA PHE A 271 30.33 -4.50 20.39
C PHE A 271 30.57 -3.43 19.31
N LYS A 272 31.64 -2.63 19.42
CA LYS A 272 31.96 -1.58 18.43
C LYS A 272 32.20 -2.14 17.02
N GLN A 273 32.91 -3.26 16.94
CA GLN A 273 33.21 -3.91 15.66
C GLN A 273 31.96 -4.55 15.06
N ALA A 274 31.16 -5.24 15.88
CA ALA A 274 29.89 -5.82 15.44
C ALA A 274 28.91 -4.72 14.97
N PHE A 275 28.78 -3.64 15.73
CA PHE A 275 27.96 -2.49 15.36
C PHE A 275 28.42 -1.87 14.05
N LEU A 276 29.73 -1.69 13.84
CA LEU A 276 30.24 -1.14 12.60
C LEU A 276 30.04 -2.10 11.40
N TYR A 277 30.52 -3.34 11.51
CA TYR A 277 30.60 -4.29 10.39
C TYR A 277 29.28 -4.98 10.07
N LEU A 278 28.45 -5.27 11.08
CA LEU A 278 27.21 -6.04 10.89
C LEU A 278 25.98 -5.13 10.77
N TYR A 279 26.08 -3.87 11.22
CA TYR A 279 24.94 -2.95 11.22
C TYR A 279 25.20 -1.69 10.39
N VAL A 280 26.17 -0.84 10.77
CA VAL A 280 26.37 0.47 10.11
C VAL A 280 26.76 0.32 8.63
N ILE A 281 27.82 -0.44 8.33
CA ILE A 281 28.29 -0.59 6.94
C ILE A 281 27.20 -1.21 6.03
N PRO A 282 26.57 -2.35 6.38
CA PRO A 282 25.50 -2.91 5.56
C PRO A 282 24.32 -1.96 5.38
N SER A 283 23.94 -1.21 6.42
CA SER A 283 22.84 -0.24 6.35
C SER A 283 23.16 0.89 5.37
N VAL A 284 24.35 1.49 5.47
CA VAL A 284 24.81 2.55 4.55
C VAL A 284 24.86 2.05 3.11
N LEU A 285 25.38 0.84 2.88
CA LEU A 285 25.44 0.25 1.55
C LEU A 285 24.05 0.00 0.95
N VAL A 286 23.11 -0.54 1.73
CA VAL A 286 21.73 -0.79 1.27
C VAL A 286 20.99 0.51 0.98
N ILE A 287 21.12 1.52 1.86
CA ILE A 287 20.51 2.85 1.66
C ILE A 287 21.10 3.52 0.41
N GLY A 288 22.43 3.48 0.26
CA GLY A 288 23.13 4.04 -0.90
C GLY A 288 22.71 3.36 -2.21
N TYR A 289 22.67 2.02 -2.22
CA TYR A 289 22.19 1.24 -3.36
C TYR A 289 20.75 1.59 -3.73
N ASN A 290 19.83 1.59 -2.75
CA ASN A 290 18.43 1.93 -3.00
C ASN A 290 18.25 3.36 -3.51
N THR A 291 19.05 4.31 -3.03
CA THR A 291 19.01 5.70 -3.49
C THR A 291 19.48 5.80 -4.95
N TYR A 292 20.54 5.08 -5.30
CA TYR A 292 21.06 5.01 -6.66
C TYR A 292 20.07 4.35 -7.62
N GLU A 293 19.59 3.14 -7.31
CA GLU A 293 18.65 2.39 -8.15
C GLU A 293 17.33 3.12 -8.32
N ARG A 294 16.83 3.77 -7.28
CA ARG A 294 15.61 4.59 -7.38
C ARG A 294 15.74 5.64 -8.50
N LYS A 295 16.91 6.26 -8.65
CA LYS A 295 17.15 7.25 -9.71
C LYS A 295 17.12 6.59 -11.09
N GLN A 296 17.74 5.42 -11.23
CA GLN A 296 17.77 4.69 -12.51
C GLN A 296 16.37 4.24 -12.93
N ILE A 297 15.61 3.62 -12.02
CA ILE A 297 14.25 3.15 -12.29
C ILE A 297 13.30 4.33 -12.56
N LYS A 298 13.53 5.49 -11.92
CA LYS A 298 12.78 6.72 -12.23
C LYS A 298 13.03 7.18 -13.66
N ASN A 299 14.29 7.22 -14.08
CA ASN A 299 14.66 7.62 -15.44
C ASN A 299 14.07 6.65 -16.47
N GLU A 300 14.09 5.34 -16.21
CA GLU A 300 13.47 4.35 -17.08
C GLU A 300 11.95 4.55 -17.18
N LYS A 301 11.26 4.77 -16.05
CA LYS A 301 9.84 5.12 -16.03
C LYS A 301 9.57 6.37 -16.87
N GLU A 302 10.34 7.43 -16.64
CA GLU A 302 10.17 8.70 -17.36
C GLU A 302 10.41 8.52 -18.86
N GLN A 303 11.40 7.72 -19.28
CA GLN A 303 11.61 7.39 -20.69
C GLN A 303 10.40 6.67 -21.29
N ILE A 304 9.91 5.60 -20.65
CA ILE A 304 8.73 4.85 -21.11
C ILE A 304 7.50 5.76 -21.21
N GLU A 305 7.32 6.68 -20.27
CA GLU A 305 6.15 7.58 -20.22
C GLU A 305 6.30 8.82 -21.12
N GLN A 306 7.52 9.24 -21.50
CA GLN A 306 7.79 10.49 -22.24
C GLN A 306 8.07 10.31 -23.73
N GLU A 307 7.93 9.10 -24.30
CA GLU A 307 8.09 8.87 -25.74
C GLU A 307 6.95 9.48 -26.57
N VAL A 308 6.79 10.81 -26.55
CA VAL A 308 5.85 11.54 -27.40
C VAL A 308 6.62 12.16 -28.56
N PRO A 309 6.13 12.09 -29.81
CA PRO A 309 6.64 12.93 -30.88
C PRO A 309 6.62 14.41 -30.46
N LEU A 310 7.53 15.23 -30.98
CA LEU A 310 7.43 16.69 -30.84
C LEU A 310 6.08 17.14 -31.44
N ALA A 311 5.06 17.25 -30.59
CA ALA A 311 3.80 17.84 -30.94
C ALA A 311 3.99 19.36 -30.91
N GLU A 312 3.53 20.05 -31.95
CA GLU A 312 3.41 21.50 -31.90
C GLU A 312 2.49 21.85 -30.72
N THR A 313 3.04 22.53 -29.73
CA THR A 313 2.26 23.06 -28.61
C THR A 313 1.87 24.50 -28.95
N ASN A 314 0.61 24.88 -28.71
CA ASN A 314 0.15 26.27 -28.80
C ASN A 314 0.71 27.15 -27.68
N THR A 315 2.03 27.20 -27.51
CA THR A 315 2.70 27.96 -26.44
C THR A 315 2.49 29.46 -26.56
N HIS A 316 2.13 29.94 -27.75
CA HIS A 316 1.92 31.36 -28.05
C HIS A 316 0.50 31.87 -27.73
N LEU A 317 -0.48 30.98 -27.56
CA LEU A 317 -1.85 31.38 -27.23
C LEU A 317 -2.04 31.51 -25.71
N PRO A 318 -2.80 32.52 -25.23
CA PRO A 318 -3.23 32.53 -23.84
C PRO A 318 -4.20 31.35 -23.59
N ALA A 319 -4.13 30.77 -22.39
CA ALA A 319 -5.08 29.74 -22.00
C ALA A 319 -6.45 30.39 -21.76
N LYS A 320 -7.46 29.92 -22.48
CA LYS A 320 -8.85 30.38 -22.35
C LYS A 320 -9.79 29.29 -21.85
N ILE A 321 -9.29 28.06 -21.75
CA ILE A 321 -10.02 26.89 -21.28
C ILE A 321 -9.37 26.41 -19.99
N LEU A 322 -10.17 26.00 -19.01
CA LEU A 322 -9.68 25.34 -17.81
C LEU A 322 -10.20 23.91 -17.74
N THR A 323 -9.29 22.94 -17.63
CA THR A 323 -9.64 21.56 -17.33
C THR A 323 -9.57 21.34 -15.84
N ILE A 324 -10.69 20.95 -15.22
CA ILE A 324 -10.80 20.66 -13.80
C ILE A 324 -11.02 19.18 -13.56
N GLY A 325 -10.52 18.71 -12.40
CA GLY A 325 -10.79 17.37 -11.90
C GLY A 325 -9.65 16.82 -11.06
N ASP A 326 -9.49 15.49 -11.06
CA ASP A 326 -8.46 14.80 -10.29
C ASP A 326 -7.20 14.50 -11.13
N SER A 327 -6.43 13.46 -10.78
CA SER A 327 -5.27 13.04 -11.56
C SER A 327 -5.61 12.60 -12.99
N HIS A 328 -6.89 12.31 -13.29
CA HIS A 328 -7.37 11.99 -14.63
C HIS A 328 -7.44 13.23 -15.52
N ALA A 329 -7.85 14.38 -15.00
CA ALA A 329 -7.65 15.66 -15.70
C ALA A 329 -6.17 15.90 -16.00
N GLY A 330 -5.29 15.58 -15.04
CA GLY A 330 -3.84 15.69 -15.18
C GLY A 330 -3.25 14.83 -16.31
N HIS A 331 -3.69 13.58 -16.44
CA HIS A 331 -3.15 12.69 -17.48
C HIS A 331 -3.58 13.08 -18.90
N LEU A 332 -4.60 13.93 -19.06
CA LEU A 332 -5.06 14.41 -20.37
C LEU A 332 -4.22 15.56 -20.93
N ALA A 333 -3.16 16.02 -20.25
CA ALA A 333 -2.35 17.15 -20.68
C ALA A 333 -1.88 17.04 -22.14
N TYR A 334 -1.41 15.87 -22.57
CA TYR A 334 -0.95 15.66 -23.95
C TYR A 334 -2.08 15.50 -24.96
N PHE A 335 -3.25 15.01 -24.53
CA PHE A 335 -4.46 15.04 -25.34
C PHE A 335 -4.85 16.50 -25.63
N LEU A 336 -4.96 17.33 -24.59
CA LEU A 336 -5.38 18.73 -24.68
C LEU A 336 -4.41 19.57 -25.50
N ASN A 337 -3.09 19.36 -25.31
CA ASN A 337 -2.08 20.05 -26.10
C ASN A 337 -2.18 19.71 -27.59
N TYR A 338 -2.37 18.43 -27.93
CA TYR A 338 -2.45 18.01 -29.32
C TYR A 338 -3.74 18.49 -29.99
N VAL A 339 -4.90 18.27 -29.36
CA VAL A 339 -6.19 18.69 -29.94
C VAL A 339 -6.27 20.22 -30.01
N GLY A 340 -5.81 20.92 -28.96
CA GLY A 340 -5.73 22.37 -28.93
C GLY A 340 -4.86 22.93 -30.05
N ALA A 341 -3.71 22.32 -30.32
CA ALA A 341 -2.84 22.69 -31.45
C ALA A 341 -3.55 22.57 -32.80
N GLN A 342 -4.30 21.48 -33.04
CA GLN A 342 -5.04 21.27 -34.28
C GLN A 342 -6.23 22.23 -34.44
N GLU A 343 -6.86 22.61 -33.32
CA GLU A 343 -8.09 23.41 -33.35
C GLU A 343 -7.86 24.91 -33.15
N GLY A 344 -6.70 25.32 -32.61
CA GLY A 344 -6.33 26.72 -32.39
C GLY A 344 -6.65 27.26 -30.99
N TRP A 345 -6.62 26.43 -29.94
CA TRP A 345 -6.86 26.86 -28.56
C TRP A 345 -5.84 26.26 -27.58
N LYS A 346 -5.86 26.77 -26.34
CA LYS A 346 -5.04 26.29 -25.22
C LYS A 346 -5.86 26.15 -23.94
N ALA A 347 -5.62 25.05 -23.23
CA ALA A 347 -6.21 24.76 -21.92
C ALA A 347 -5.14 24.70 -20.82
N ASP A 348 -5.46 25.23 -19.65
CA ASP A 348 -4.73 24.96 -18.41
C ASP A 348 -5.43 23.83 -17.63
N ILE A 349 -4.73 23.22 -16.66
CA ILE A 349 -5.27 22.15 -15.81
C ILE A 349 -5.22 22.59 -14.35
N LEU A 350 -6.35 22.45 -13.66
CA LEU A 350 -6.48 22.67 -12.22
C LEU A 350 -6.91 21.37 -11.54
N ASN A 351 -6.03 20.81 -10.71
CA ASN A 351 -6.40 19.71 -9.82
C ASN A 351 -7.21 20.28 -8.64
N THR A 352 -8.45 19.85 -8.49
CA THR A 352 -9.36 20.40 -7.47
C THR A 352 -9.08 19.83 -6.07
N GLY A 353 -8.33 18.73 -5.96
CA GLY A 353 -8.02 18.08 -4.69
C GLY A 353 -9.18 17.21 -4.17
N PRO A 354 -8.99 16.52 -3.03
CA PRO A 354 -9.96 15.55 -2.50
C PRO A 354 -11.26 16.20 -2.03
N ASP A 355 -11.20 17.40 -1.45
CA ASP A 355 -12.35 18.06 -0.82
C ASP A 355 -13.25 18.79 -1.84
N CYS A 356 -12.74 19.05 -3.06
CA CYS A 356 -13.42 19.86 -4.09
C CYS A 356 -13.60 19.12 -5.42
N GLN A 357 -13.76 17.79 -5.37
CA GLN A 357 -14.11 17.00 -6.56
C GLN A 357 -15.45 17.45 -7.14
N VAL A 358 -16.44 17.76 -6.28
CA VAL A 358 -17.67 18.44 -6.68
C VAL A 358 -17.80 19.74 -5.89
N LEU A 359 -17.66 20.89 -6.57
CA LEU A 359 -17.47 22.21 -5.94
C LEU A 359 -18.74 22.80 -5.31
N VAL A 360 -19.90 22.19 -5.53
CA VAL A 360 -21.19 22.68 -5.03
C VAL A 360 -21.84 21.69 -4.08
N ASP A 361 -22.70 22.20 -3.21
CA ASP A 361 -23.59 21.42 -2.36
C ASP A 361 -24.81 20.90 -3.14
N LYS A 362 -25.71 20.19 -2.47
CA LYS A 362 -26.94 19.66 -3.07
C LYS A 362 -27.93 20.73 -3.55
N ASN A 363 -27.79 21.96 -3.09
CA ASN A 363 -28.60 23.10 -3.51
C ASN A 363 -27.98 23.86 -4.69
N GLY A 364 -26.74 23.52 -5.08
CA GLY A 364 -25.98 24.21 -6.12
C GLY A 364 -25.22 25.44 -5.61
N GLU A 365 -25.09 25.61 -4.30
CA GLU A 365 -24.24 26.65 -3.71
C GLU A 365 -22.79 26.17 -3.66
N VAL A 366 -21.84 27.05 -4.02
CA VAL A 366 -20.41 26.73 -3.96
C VAL A 366 -20.03 26.52 -2.49
N THR A 367 -19.40 25.40 -2.19
CA THR A 367 -19.00 25.12 -0.81
C THR A 367 -17.89 26.08 -0.36
N PRO A 368 -17.86 26.50 0.92
CA PRO A 368 -16.87 27.46 1.41
C PRO A 368 -15.42 27.03 1.14
N GLU A 369 -15.13 25.74 1.26
CA GLU A 369 -13.81 25.15 1.04
C GLU A 369 -13.37 25.22 -0.43
N CYS A 370 -14.31 25.29 -1.37
CA CYS A 370 -14.07 25.26 -2.81
C CYS A 370 -14.19 26.64 -3.48
N GLN A 371 -14.44 27.70 -2.71
CA GLN A 371 -14.62 29.06 -3.25
C GLN A 371 -13.39 29.57 -4.00
N SER A 372 -12.18 29.22 -3.55
CA SER A 372 -10.93 29.62 -4.22
C SER A 372 -10.83 29.02 -5.62
N GLN A 373 -11.09 27.71 -5.73
CA GLN A 373 -11.10 26.97 -6.99
C GLN A 373 -12.21 27.51 -7.92
N TRP A 374 -13.39 27.81 -7.37
CA TRP A 374 -14.49 28.41 -8.15
C TRP A 374 -14.12 29.78 -8.74
N ASN A 375 -13.47 30.63 -7.94
CA ASN A 375 -12.99 31.94 -8.39
C ASN A 375 -11.91 31.82 -9.48
N GLU A 376 -11.11 30.75 -9.47
CA GLU A 376 -10.16 30.46 -10.54
C GLU A 376 -10.88 30.03 -11.82
N ILE A 377 -11.86 29.12 -11.72
CA ILE A 377 -12.69 28.67 -12.85
C ILE A 377 -13.43 29.83 -13.51
N ALA A 378 -13.84 30.83 -12.73
CA ALA A 378 -14.53 32.02 -13.23
C ALA A 378 -13.70 32.80 -14.27
N LYS A 379 -12.37 32.74 -14.22
CA LYS A 379 -11.45 33.51 -15.09
C LYS A 379 -11.35 32.99 -16.54
N TYR A 380 -11.78 31.77 -16.79
CA TYR A 380 -11.64 31.11 -18.09
C TYR A 380 -12.93 31.17 -18.89
N ASP A 381 -12.84 31.13 -20.21
CA ASP A 381 -13.97 31.29 -21.12
C ASP A 381 -14.73 29.98 -21.39
N ALA A 382 -14.10 28.83 -21.12
CA ALA A 382 -14.71 27.49 -21.19
C ALA A 382 -14.14 26.56 -20.12
N VAL A 383 -14.89 25.51 -19.76
CA VAL A 383 -14.49 24.54 -18.73
C VAL A 383 -14.57 23.12 -19.28
N PHE A 384 -13.50 22.36 -19.10
CA PHE A 384 -13.47 20.91 -19.31
C PHE A 384 -13.48 20.21 -17.95
N ILE A 385 -14.21 19.12 -17.81
CA ILE A 385 -14.32 18.35 -16.58
C ILE A 385 -13.86 16.92 -16.89
N SER A 386 -12.87 16.42 -16.15
CA SER A 386 -12.39 15.04 -16.25
C SER A 386 -12.01 14.50 -14.88
N GLU A 387 -12.74 13.51 -14.42
CA GLU A 387 -12.51 12.85 -13.13
C GLU A 387 -12.64 11.34 -13.29
N PHE A 388 -12.24 10.60 -12.25
CA PHE A 388 -12.55 9.18 -12.17
C PHE A 388 -13.93 8.94 -11.53
N TYR A 389 -15.00 9.16 -12.30
CA TYR A 389 -16.38 9.19 -11.77
C TYR A 389 -16.81 7.88 -11.13
N ASP A 390 -16.35 6.75 -11.67
CA ASP A 390 -16.77 5.42 -11.20
C ASP A 390 -16.43 5.19 -9.72
N LEU A 391 -15.33 5.79 -9.29
CA LEU A 391 -14.89 5.76 -7.91
C LEU A 391 -15.79 6.57 -6.96
N ARG A 392 -16.47 7.59 -7.49
CA ARG A 392 -17.32 8.51 -6.71
C ARG A 392 -18.71 7.96 -6.48
N MET A 393 -19.17 7.08 -7.37
CA MET A 393 -20.53 6.53 -7.45
C MET A 393 -20.62 5.05 -7.03
N GLU A 394 -19.63 4.52 -6.31
CA GLU A 394 -19.55 3.11 -5.87
C GLU A 394 -19.32 2.05 -6.96
N GLY A 395 -19.01 2.40 -8.21
CA GLY A 395 -18.85 1.41 -9.29
C GLY A 395 -17.50 0.65 -9.33
N GLN A 396 -16.52 1.10 -8.53
CA GLN A 396 -15.23 0.45 -8.18
C GLN A 396 -14.69 -0.54 -9.23
N PRO A 397 -14.10 -0.05 -10.34
CA PRO A 397 -13.74 -0.90 -11.47
C PRO A 397 -12.43 -1.63 -11.19
N VAL A 398 -11.54 -1.00 -10.41
CA VAL A 398 -10.24 -1.53 -9.99
C VAL A 398 -10.28 -1.76 -8.48
N PRO A 399 -9.77 -2.91 -7.96
CA PRO A 399 -9.71 -3.14 -6.53
C PRO A 399 -8.91 -2.04 -5.82
N ARG A 400 -9.59 -1.25 -4.98
CA ARG A 400 -8.97 -0.17 -4.21
C ARG A 400 -8.98 -0.47 -2.71
N PHE A 401 -7.94 -0.02 -2.03
CA PHE A 401 -7.91 -0.01 -0.58
C PHE A 401 -8.74 1.17 -0.05
N GLU A 402 -9.66 0.94 0.88
CA GLU A 402 -10.62 1.95 1.39
C GLU A 402 -11.38 2.69 0.27
N ALA A 403 -11.91 1.93 -0.68
CA ALA A 403 -12.78 2.40 -1.76
C ALA A 403 -13.86 3.38 -1.26
N GLU A 404 -14.43 3.12 -0.07
CA GLU A 404 -15.51 3.90 0.52
C GLU A 404 -15.08 5.33 0.88
N SER A 405 -13.80 5.56 1.12
CA SER A 405 -13.27 6.90 1.44
C SER A 405 -13.27 7.86 0.26
N TYR A 406 -13.46 7.34 -0.96
CA TYR A 406 -13.49 8.12 -2.20
C TYR A 406 -14.91 8.44 -2.69
N LEU A 407 -15.92 7.93 -1.99
CA LEU A 407 -17.32 8.20 -2.29
C LEU A 407 -17.65 9.64 -1.96
N VAL A 408 -18.36 10.28 -2.87
CA VAL A 408 -18.82 11.64 -2.69
C VAL A 408 -20.31 11.57 -2.34
N PRO A 409 -20.72 12.01 -1.13
CA PRO A 409 -22.13 12.03 -0.77
C PRO A 409 -22.94 12.86 -1.77
N ASP A 410 -24.08 12.32 -2.19
CA ASP A 410 -24.99 12.93 -3.17
C ASP A 410 -24.31 13.30 -4.50
N PHE A 411 -23.30 12.52 -4.91
CA PHE A 411 -22.46 12.82 -6.09
C PHE A 411 -23.28 13.20 -7.32
N GLU A 412 -24.22 12.35 -7.75
CA GLU A 412 -24.99 12.58 -8.99
C GLU A 412 -25.76 13.91 -8.97
N ILE A 413 -26.41 14.21 -7.83
CA ILE A 413 -27.20 15.44 -7.65
C ILE A 413 -26.28 16.66 -7.69
N ARG A 414 -25.18 16.62 -6.90
CA ARG A 414 -24.24 17.73 -6.80
C ARG A 414 -23.49 17.95 -8.12
N PHE A 415 -23.09 16.87 -8.80
CA PHE A 415 -22.41 16.93 -10.08
C PHE A 415 -23.30 17.57 -11.14
N ARG A 416 -24.57 17.13 -11.25
CA ARG A 416 -25.54 17.76 -12.16
C ARG A 416 -25.71 19.25 -11.85
N LYS A 417 -25.87 19.63 -10.57
CA LYS A 417 -25.99 21.03 -10.13
C LYS A 417 -24.76 21.87 -10.47
N MET A 418 -23.57 21.29 -10.33
CA MET A 418 -22.30 21.94 -10.68
C MET A 418 -22.26 22.25 -12.18
N VAL A 419 -22.59 21.26 -13.02
CA VAL A 419 -22.61 21.42 -14.48
C VAL A 419 -23.68 22.43 -14.89
N GLU A 420 -24.89 22.37 -14.33
CA GLU A 420 -25.94 23.38 -14.58
C GLU A 420 -25.43 24.80 -14.30
N LYS A 421 -24.80 24.99 -13.13
CA LYS A 421 -24.30 26.31 -12.71
C LYS A 421 -23.15 26.82 -13.57
N LEU A 422 -22.23 25.96 -13.99
CA LEU A 422 -21.15 26.35 -14.90
C LEU A 422 -21.70 26.68 -16.30
N ALA A 423 -22.64 25.87 -16.79
CA ALA A 423 -23.20 25.96 -18.14
C ALA A 423 -24.03 27.24 -18.37
N THR A 424 -24.55 27.89 -17.32
CA THR A 424 -25.21 29.19 -17.42
C THR A 424 -24.26 30.33 -17.82
N GLU A 425 -22.97 30.20 -17.50
CA GLU A 425 -21.98 31.26 -17.72
C GLU A 425 -21.08 30.98 -18.92
N LYS A 426 -20.77 29.70 -19.19
CA LYS A 426 -19.76 29.29 -20.17
C LYS A 426 -19.98 27.86 -20.67
N PRO A 427 -19.50 27.50 -21.87
CA PRO A 427 -19.59 26.13 -22.37
C PRO A 427 -18.80 25.16 -21.47
N VAL A 428 -19.40 24.01 -21.19
CA VAL A 428 -18.86 22.94 -20.34
C VAL A 428 -18.72 21.67 -21.14
N TYR A 429 -17.55 21.03 -21.08
CA TYR A 429 -17.29 19.75 -21.74
C TYR A 429 -16.93 18.70 -20.69
N VAL A 430 -17.74 17.66 -20.58
CA VAL A 430 -17.53 16.56 -19.62
C VAL A 430 -16.97 15.37 -20.37
N PHE A 431 -15.77 14.95 -19.97
CA PHE A 431 -15.05 13.85 -20.59
C PHE A 431 -15.51 12.52 -19.99
N ALA A 432 -15.59 11.47 -20.81
CA ALA A 432 -15.79 10.11 -20.33
C ALA A 432 -14.59 9.62 -19.50
N ASN A 433 -14.83 8.74 -18.53
CA ASN A 433 -13.78 7.97 -17.88
C ASN A 433 -13.00 7.17 -18.92
N ASN A 434 -11.68 7.08 -18.74
CA ASN A 434 -10.87 6.12 -19.44
C ASN A 434 -11.09 4.71 -18.89
N SER A 435 -11.05 3.71 -19.78
CA SER A 435 -11.11 2.30 -19.40
C SER A 435 -9.98 1.93 -18.44
N SER A 436 -10.30 1.17 -17.39
CA SER A 436 -9.32 0.66 -16.43
C SER A 436 -8.87 -0.76 -16.76
N ILE A 437 -7.68 -1.14 -16.30
CA ILE A 437 -7.06 -2.45 -16.47
C ILE A 437 -6.60 -3.04 -15.12
N ASN A 438 -6.45 -4.37 -15.05
CA ASN A 438 -6.12 -5.08 -13.82
C ASN A 438 -4.71 -4.80 -13.26
N ARG A 439 -3.77 -4.32 -14.07
CA ARG A 439 -2.40 -3.96 -13.64
C ARG A 439 -1.72 -3.03 -14.63
N SER A 440 -0.66 -2.35 -14.19
CA SER A 440 0.23 -1.60 -15.07
C SER A 440 0.84 -2.51 -16.16
N PRO A 441 0.88 -2.08 -17.43
CA PRO A 441 1.58 -2.81 -18.49
C PRO A 441 3.10 -2.74 -18.34
N ILE A 442 3.63 -1.70 -17.68
CA ILE A 442 5.05 -1.51 -17.41
C ILE A 442 5.59 -2.67 -16.54
N ARG A 443 4.78 -3.22 -15.64
CA ARG A 443 5.17 -4.42 -14.85
C ARG A 443 5.47 -5.62 -15.75
N GLY A 444 4.67 -5.83 -16.80
CA GLY A 444 4.92 -6.88 -17.79
C GLY A 444 6.20 -6.64 -18.58
N HIS A 445 6.47 -5.39 -18.98
CA HIS A 445 7.71 -4.99 -19.66
C HIS A 445 8.96 -5.37 -18.84
N LEU A 446 8.98 -5.01 -17.56
CA LEU A 446 10.12 -5.28 -16.68
C LEU A 446 10.31 -6.79 -16.44
N LEU A 447 9.21 -7.54 -16.24
CA LEU A 447 9.28 -8.99 -16.05
C LEU A 447 9.71 -9.73 -17.32
N ALA A 448 9.37 -9.22 -18.50
CA ALA A 448 9.75 -9.81 -19.79
C ALA A 448 11.28 -9.83 -20.01
N LYS A 449 12.02 -8.86 -19.45
CA LYS A 449 13.50 -8.85 -19.47
C LYS A 449 14.13 -10.11 -18.88
N TYR A 450 13.39 -10.81 -18.02
CA TYR A 450 13.80 -12.04 -17.34
C TYR A 450 12.95 -13.26 -17.74
N GLY A 451 12.07 -13.13 -18.73
CA GLY A 451 11.14 -14.20 -19.16
C GLY A 451 10.14 -14.62 -18.08
N LEU A 452 9.82 -13.71 -17.16
CA LEU A 452 8.89 -13.93 -16.04
C LEU A 452 7.45 -13.47 -16.35
N ASP A 453 7.28 -12.68 -17.42
CA ASP A 453 5.99 -12.20 -17.92
C ASP A 453 5.03 -13.33 -18.28
N LYS A 454 5.53 -14.50 -18.67
CA LYS A 454 4.71 -15.70 -18.93
C LYS A 454 3.92 -16.22 -17.72
N TYR A 455 4.33 -15.87 -16.49
CA TYR A 455 3.62 -16.23 -15.26
C TYR A 455 2.66 -15.13 -14.80
N LEU A 456 2.80 -13.94 -15.35
CA LEU A 456 2.04 -12.77 -14.96
C LEU A 456 0.64 -12.84 -15.55
N GLU A 457 -0.38 -12.55 -14.73
CA GLU A 457 -1.76 -12.53 -15.18
C GLU A 457 -1.92 -11.65 -16.44
N PRO A 458 -2.63 -12.11 -17.48
CA PRO A 458 -2.91 -11.31 -18.66
C PRO A 458 -3.60 -10.00 -18.31
N ILE A 459 -3.36 -8.98 -19.13
CA ILE A 459 -4.05 -7.70 -18.97
C ILE A 459 -5.48 -7.86 -19.45
N ARG A 460 -6.44 -7.41 -18.64
CA ARG A 460 -7.85 -7.33 -19.00
C ARG A 460 -8.44 -6.01 -18.53
N ARG A 461 -9.48 -5.55 -19.24
CA ARG A 461 -10.33 -4.45 -18.79
C ARG A 461 -10.99 -4.82 -17.45
N MET A 462 -11.22 -3.81 -16.63
CA MET A 462 -11.71 -3.93 -15.27
C MET A 462 -12.91 -2.99 -15.05
N GLY A 463 -13.93 -3.48 -14.36
CA GLY A 463 -15.19 -2.77 -14.11
C GLY A 463 -16.11 -2.63 -15.33
N ASP A 464 -17.21 -1.92 -15.12
CA ASP A 464 -18.17 -1.54 -16.16
C ASP A 464 -18.13 -0.02 -16.39
N ILE A 465 -16.97 0.46 -16.86
CA ILE A 465 -16.73 1.88 -17.13
C ILE A 465 -17.77 2.45 -18.13
N ASP A 466 -18.28 1.62 -19.04
CA ASP A 466 -19.28 2.03 -20.01
C ASP A 466 -20.62 2.34 -19.32
N ALA A 467 -21.05 1.52 -18.35
CA ALA A 467 -22.22 1.83 -17.53
C ALA A 467 -22.03 3.13 -16.72
N SER A 468 -20.87 3.32 -16.11
CA SER A 468 -20.59 4.52 -15.31
C SER A 468 -20.54 5.78 -16.16
N ASN A 469 -19.98 5.69 -17.37
CA ASN A 469 -20.00 6.77 -18.35
C ASN A 469 -21.43 7.08 -18.84
N GLN A 470 -22.27 6.06 -19.01
CA GLN A 470 -23.68 6.25 -19.37
C GLN A 470 -24.43 7.04 -18.28
N ILE A 471 -24.19 6.77 -17.00
CA ILE A 471 -24.78 7.54 -15.89
C ILE A 471 -24.38 9.01 -15.99
N ILE A 472 -23.09 9.31 -16.15
CA ILE A 472 -22.60 10.71 -16.24
C ILE A 472 -23.17 11.42 -17.47
N HIS A 473 -23.20 10.74 -18.61
CA HIS A 473 -23.82 11.28 -19.82
C HIS A 473 -25.31 11.60 -19.58
N ASP A 474 -26.05 10.69 -18.95
CA ASP A 474 -27.48 10.88 -18.68
C ASP A 474 -27.77 12.02 -17.69
N LEU A 475 -26.82 12.36 -16.80
CA LEU A 475 -26.93 13.50 -15.89
C LEU A 475 -26.82 14.85 -16.60
N ILE A 476 -26.10 14.93 -17.72
CA ILE A 476 -25.77 16.21 -18.37
C ILE A 476 -26.42 16.43 -19.74
N LYS A 477 -26.94 15.37 -20.38
CA LYS A 477 -27.42 15.40 -21.77
C LYS A 477 -28.51 16.44 -22.07
N ASP A 478 -29.28 16.84 -21.05
CA ASP A 478 -30.37 17.80 -21.13
C ASP A 478 -29.98 19.22 -20.67
N ILE A 479 -28.74 19.43 -20.21
CA ILE A 479 -28.24 20.73 -19.79
C ILE A 479 -27.76 21.53 -21.02
N PRO A 480 -28.37 22.69 -21.33
CA PRO A 480 -27.91 23.54 -22.42
C PRO A 480 -26.47 23.98 -22.18
N ASN A 481 -25.65 24.06 -23.24
CA ASN A 481 -24.24 24.49 -23.17
C ASN A 481 -23.30 23.50 -22.43
N ALA A 482 -23.80 22.30 -22.09
CA ALA A 482 -23.00 21.17 -21.65
C ALA A 482 -22.82 20.15 -22.80
N HIS A 483 -21.61 19.62 -22.94
CA HIS A 483 -21.23 18.73 -24.03
C HIS A 483 -20.55 17.48 -23.47
N TRP A 484 -20.94 16.31 -23.98
CA TRP A 484 -20.32 15.04 -23.64
C TRP A 484 -19.16 14.74 -24.60
N VAL A 485 -18.02 14.30 -24.06
CA VAL A 485 -16.82 13.97 -24.82
C VAL A 485 -16.38 12.55 -24.49
N ASP A 486 -16.77 11.58 -25.32
CA ASP A 486 -16.27 10.21 -25.21
C ASP A 486 -15.03 10.02 -26.10
N ALA A 487 -13.87 10.44 -25.61
CA ALA A 487 -12.62 10.19 -26.32
C ALA A 487 -12.14 8.73 -26.18
N GLN A 488 -12.42 8.08 -25.03
CA GLN A 488 -11.88 6.74 -24.72
C GLN A 488 -12.28 5.67 -25.76
N GLN A 489 -13.39 5.86 -26.47
CA GLN A 489 -13.84 4.95 -27.53
C GLN A 489 -12.81 4.77 -28.66
N TYR A 490 -11.88 5.72 -28.82
CA TYR A 490 -10.81 5.69 -29.82
C TYR A 490 -9.54 4.96 -29.35
N LEU A 491 -9.47 4.53 -28.09
CA LEU A 491 -8.42 3.65 -27.61
C LEU A 491 -8.69 2.20 -28.06
N PRO A 492 -7.66 1.41 -28.40
CA PRO A 492 -7.81 -0.01 -28.69
C PRO A 492 -8.51 -0.75 -27.55
N LYS A 493 -9.49 -1.59 -27.87
CA LYS A 493 -10.22 -2.38 -26.87
C LYS A 493 -9.40 -3.52 -26.29
N ASP A 494 -8.61 -4.18 -27.15
CA ASP A 494 -7.90 -5.42 -26.85
C ASP A 494 -6.37 -5.23 -26.73
N SER A 495 -5.90 -3.98 -26.68
CA SER A 495 -4.46 -3.68 -26.57
C SER A 495 -4.21 -2.50 -25.65
N VAL A 496 -3.14 -2.62 -24.86
CA VAL A 496 -2.55 -1.53 -24.06
C VAL A 496 -1.31 -0.92 -24.71
N ILE A 497 -1.03 -1.31 -25.95
CA ILE A 497 0.08 -0.84 -26.76
C ILE A 497 -0.45 -0.31 -28.08
N ALA A 498 0.03 0.86 -28.49
CA ALA A 498 -0.18 1.40 -29.84
C ALA A 498 1.15 1.95 -30.36
N GLU A 499 1.43 1.75 -31.66
CA GLU A 499 2.68 2.20 -32.30
C GLU A 499 3.96 1.76 -31.54
N GLY A 500 3.92 0.57 -30.91
CA GLY A 500 5.03 0.02 -30.12
C GLY A 500 5.20 0.61 -28.71
N LYS A 501 4.31 1.51 -28.28
CA LYS A 501 4.39 2.24 -27.00
C LYS A 501 3.18 1.99 -26.11
N TYR A 502 3.38 2.09 -24.80
CA TYR A 502 2.33 1.82 -23.81
C TYR A 502 1.33 2.96 -23.70
N LEU A 503 0.05 2.62 -23.73
CA LEU A 503 -1.05 3.57 -23.55
C LEU A 503 -1.29 3.93 -22.08
N TYR A 504 -1.05 2.98 -21.16
CA TYR A 504 -1.31 3.13 -19.73
C TYR A 504 -0.02 3.12 -18.92
N GLY A 505 0.12 4.04 -17.96
CA GLY A 505 1.23 4.06 -17.00
C GLY A 505 0.96 3.14 -15.81
N ASP A 506 -0.29 3.11 -15.36
CA ASP A 506 -0.78 2.24 -14.29
C ASP A 506 -2.10 1.56 -14.66
N GLN A 507 -3.02 1.40 -13.70
CA GLN A 507 -4.29 0.69 -13.91
C GLN A 507 -5.35 1.55 -14.60
N ASP A 508 -5.26 2.88 -14.53
CA ASP A 508 -6.29 3.79 -15.02
C ASP A 508 -5.74 5.11 -15.59
N HIS A 509 -4.45 5.42 -15.37
CA HIS A 509 -3.80 6.58 -15.95
C HIS A 509 -3.15 6.27 -17.30
N LEU A 510 -3.41 7.14 -18.27
CA LEU A 510 -2.68 7.15 -19.53
C LEU A 510 -1.23 7.61 -19.33
N THR A 511 -0.31 7.07 -20.13
CA THR A 511 1.01 7.69 -20.30
C THR A 511 0.86 8.99 -21.10
N ASN A 512 1.91 9.81 -21.17
CA ASN A 512 1.88 10.99 -22.04
C ASN A 512 1.66 10.59 -23.51
N PHE A 513 2.26 9.46 -23.93
CA PHE A 513 2.02 8.90 -25.25
C PHE A 513 0.57 8.43 -25.41
N GLY A 514 -0.02 7.77 -24.41
CA GLY A 514 -1.40 7.32 -24.45
C GLY A 514 -2.39 8.47 -24.62
N ALA A 515 -2.20 9.56 -23.88
CA ALA A 515 -3.00 10.77 -24.01
C ALA A 515 -2.78 11.49 -25.36
N TYR A 516 -1.54 11.57 -25.84
CA TYR A 516 -1.25 12.06 -27.20
C TYR A 516 -1.94 11.21 -28.28
N TYR A 517 -1.81 9.88 -28.19
CA TYR A 517 -2.41 8.93 -29.12
C TYR A 517 -3.94 9.07 -29.13
N LEU A 518 -4.54 9.22 -27.94
CA LEU A 518 -5.97 9.49 -27.81
C LEU A 518 -6.38 10.75 -28.57
N GLY A 519 -5.62 11.84 -28.45
CA GLY A 519 -5.90 13.11 -29.16
C GLY A 519 -5.72 12.97 -30.67
N LYS A 520 -4.69 12.24 -31.09
CA LYS A 520 -4.41 11.91 -32.50
C LYS A 520 -5.52 11.10 -33.14
N GLU A 521 -6.05 10.09 -32.46
CA GLU A 521 -7.17 9.30 -32.97
C GLU A 521 -8.49 10.08 -32.91
N PHE A 522 -8.75 10.80 -31.82
CA PHE A 522 -9.95 11.61 -31.65
C PHE A 522 -10.13 12.63 -32.79
N THR A 523 -9.09 13.39 -33.13
CA THR A 523 -9.13 14.45 -34.17
C THR A 523 -9.38 13.94 -35.59
N LYS A 524 -9.26 12.63 -35.85
CA LYS A 524 -9.65 12.05 -37.14
C LYS A 524 -11.17 11.98 -37.32
N HIS A 525 -11.90 12.04 -36.22
CA HIS A 525 -13.34 11.76 -36.19
C HIS A 525 -14.16 12.93 -35.63
N GLN A 526 -13.63 13.67 -34.66
CA GLN A 526 -14.35 14.70 -33.92
C GLN A 526 -13.48 15.94 -33.68
N ARG A 527 -14.15 17.05 -33.36
CA ARG A 527 -13.55 18.27 -32.82
C ARG A 527 -14.16 18.57 -31.46
N LEU A 528 -13.38 19.14 -30.55
CA LEU A 528 -13.91 19.69 -29.30
C LEU A 528 -14.60 21.03 -29.54
N LEU A 529 -13.95 21.91 -30.31
CA LEU A 529 -14.46 23.24 -30.64
C LEU A 529 -14.54 23.42 -32.16
N SER A 530 -15.67 23.99 -32.60
CA SER A 530 -15.84 24.45 -33.96
C SER A 530 -14.93 25.66 -34.24
N PRO A 531 -14.53 25.91 -35.50
CA PRO A 531 -13.76 27.11 -35.84
C PRO A 531 -14.39 28.42 -35.35
N GLU A 532 -15.72 28.52 -35.39
CA GLU A 532 -16.46 29.69 -34.88
C GLU A 532 -16.35 29.84 -33.36
N GLN A 533 -16.41 28.72 -32.62
CA GLN A 533 -16.23 28.73 -31.17
C GLN A 533 -14.80 29.15 -30.80
N VAL A 534 -13.79 28.68 -31.54
CA VAL A 534 -12.39 29.08 -31.33
C VAL A 534 -12.19 30.56 -31.63
N GLU A 535 -12.75 31.06 -32.72
CA GLU A 535 -12.70 32.49 -33.04
C GLU A 535 -13.35 33.33 -31.95
N LYS A 536 -14.46 32.87 -31.36
CA LYS A 536 -15.13 33.54 -30.24
C LYS A 536 -14.29 33.52 -28.95
N LEU A 537 -13.48 32.49 -28.70
CA LEU A 537 -12.62 32.39 -27.51
C LEU A 537 -11.48 33.43 -27.50
N TYR A 538 -11.03 33.87 -28.68
CA TYR A 538 -9.87 34.76 -28.85
C TYR A 538 -10.20 36.13 -29.44
N LYS A 539 -11.49 36.42 -29.68
CA LYS A 539 -12.01 37.77 -29.91
C LYS A 539 -12.19 38.48 -28.57
#